data_AF-A0AAJ5MRA1-F1
#
_entry.id   AF-A0AAJ5MRA1-F1
#
_cell.length_a   1.000
_cell.length_b   1.000
_cell.length_c   1.000
_cell.angle_alpha   90.00
_cell.angle_beta   90.00
_cell.angle_gamma   90.00
#
_symmetry.space_group_name_H-M   'P 1'
#
loop_
_entity.id
_entity.type
_entity.pdbx_description
1 polymer ?
#
loop_
_entity_poly.entity_id
_entity_poly.type
_entity_poly.pdbx_seq_one_letter_code
_entity_poly.pdbx_strand_id
1 'polypeptide(L)'
;MHERLNNRRFTVANNSHGLSGSGTVFHYLVDGRAITGTYHGGRIRMGSQVGRVTGINTIELLYHCLTTEDEILAGWSRGEIGQDDQGRTTLHFVWGWLSGATGGGESSYIELVD
;
A
#
# COMPACT_ATOMS: atom_id res chain seq x y z
N MET A 1 5.15 -13.94 5.63
CA MET A 1 5.43 -12.74 4.81
C MET A 1 5.16 -13.03 3.34
N HIS A 2 6.05 -13.77 2.64
CA HIS A 2 5.91 -14.06 1.21
C HIS A 2 4.52 -14.60 0.85
N GLU A 3 4.04 -15.65 1.52
CA GLU A 3 2.71 -16.22 1.27
C GLU A 3 1.54 -15.27 1.51
N ARG A 4 1.70 -14.24 2.35
CA ARG A 4 0.65 -13.29 2.75
C ARG A 4 0.63 -12.03 1.89
N LEU A 5 1.64 -11.81 1.03
CA LEU A 5 1.73 -10.63 0.18
C LEU A 5 1.94 -10.95 -1.29
N ASN A 6 2.73 -11.98 -1.60
CA ASN A 6 3.16 -12.22 -2.97
C ASN A 6 1.96 -12.58 -3.85
N ASN A 7 1.84 -11.85 -4.95
CA ASN A 7 0.77 -11.95 -5.92
C ASN A 7 -0.64 -11.78 -5.31
N ARG A 8 -0.75 -11.04 -4.21
CA ARG A 8 -2.04 -10.74 -3.56
C ARG A 8 -2.48 -9.31 -3.80
N ARG A 9 -3.80 -9.13 -3.79
CA ARG A 9 -4.46 -7.84 -4.04
C ARG A 9 -5.14 -7.35 -2.77
N PHE A 10 -5.14 -6.04 -2.59
CA PHE A 10 -5.69 -5.38 -1.40
C PHE A 10 -6.52 -4.17 -1.80
N THR A 11 -7.57 -3.91 -1.02
CA THR A 11 -8.36 -2.67 -1.11
C THR A 11 -8.25 -1.88 0.19
N VAL A 12 -8.54 -0.58 0.11
CA VAL A 12 -8.48 0.32 1.26
C VAL A 12 -9.67 0.09 2.19
N ALA A 13 -9.39 -0.29 3.43
CA ALA A 13 -10.37 -0.38 4.50
C ALA A 13 -10.52 0.97 5.23
N ASN A 14 -9.42 1.67 5.48
CA ASN A 14 -9.43 3.03 6.03
C ASN A 14 -8.21 3.84 5.52
N ASN A 15 -8.44 5.10 5.15
CA ASN A 15 -7.38 6.06 4.84
C ASN A 15 -7.93 7.50 4.91
N SER A 16 -8.24 7.98 6.12
CA SER A 16 -8.95 9.25 6.32
C SER A 16 -8.22 10.50 5.81
N HIS A 17 -6.89 10.46 5.70
CA HIS A 17 -6.07 11.62 5.32
C HIS A 17 -5.24 11.40 4.04
N GLY A 18 -5.37 10.24 3.39
CA GLY A 18 -4.55 9.89 2.24
C GLY A 18 -5.26 9.99 0.89
N LEU A 19 -4.49 9.78 -0.17
CA LEU A 19 -5.01 9.88 -1.54
C LEU A 19 -5.89 8.68 -1.92
N SER A 20 -5.47 7.47 -1.56
CA SER A 20 -6.16 6.21 -1.88
C SER A 20 -7.44 6.06 -1.07
N GLY A 21 -8.45 5.46 -1.70
CA GLY A 21 -9.76 5.19 -1.08
C GLY A 21 -10.28 3.79 -1.46
N SER A 22 -11.54 3.50 -1.15
CA SER A 22 -12.14 2.17 -1.34
C SER A 22 -12.12 1.65 -2.79
N GLY A 23 -12.00 2.55 -3.78
CA GLY A 23 -11.83 2.20 -5.18
C GLY A 23 -10.39 1.97 -5.63
N THR A 24 -9.40 2.10 -4.74
CA THR A 24 -7.98 1.89 -5.05
C THR A 24 -7.59 0.44 -4.74
N VAL A 25 -7.04 -0.25 -5.74
CA VAL A 25 -6.55 -1.62 -5.62
C VAL A 25 -5.03 -1.64 -5.69
N PHE A 26 -4.42 -2.32 -4.73
CA PHE A 26 -2.98 -2.56 -4.65
C PHE A 26 -2.69 -4.01 -5.02
N HIS A 27 -1.63 -4.25 -5.79
CA HIS A 27 -1.12 -5.58 -6.11
C HIS A 27 0.36 -5.64 -5.73
N TYR A 28 0.71 -6.60 -4.88
CA TYR A 28 2.07 -6.77 -4.37
C TYR A 28 2.75 -7.99 -4.97
N LEU A 29 4.04 -7.88 -5.22
CA LEU A 29 4.95 -8.96 -5.61
C LEU A 29 6.12 -8.98 -4.63
N VAL A 30 6.53 -10.19 -4.23
CA VAL A 30 7.64 -10.39 -3.29
C VAL A 30 8.65 -11.35 -3.89
N ASP A 31 9.92 -10.92 -3.92
CA ASP A 31 11.07 -11.73 -4.32
C ASP A 31 12.12 -11.69 -3.21
N GLY A 32 12.23 -12.79 -2.46
CA GLY A 32 13.03 -12.85 -1.24
C GLY A 32 12.59 -11.78 -0.23
N ARG A 33 13.42 -10.75 -0.03
CA ARG A 33 13.11 -9.60 0.83
C ARG A 33 12.64 -8.37 0.05
N ALA A 34 12.77 -8.36 -1.27
CA ALA A 34 12.34 -7.24 -2.09
C ALA A 34 10.83 -7.28 -2.28
N ILE A 35 10.21 -6.10 -2.25
CA ILE A 35 8.78 -5.92 -2.49
C ILE A 35 8.64 -4.93 -3.63
N THR A 36 7.81 -5.28 -4.60
CA THR A 36 7.33 -4.33 -5.61
C THR A 36 5.81 -4.36 -5.62
N GLY A 37 5.19 -3.34 -6.18
CA GLY A 37 3.76 -3.37 -6.39
C GLY A 37 3.27 -2.26 -7.28
N THR A 38 2.07 -2.44 -7.79
CA THR A 38 1.35 -1.42 -8.55
C THR A 38 0.02 -1.13 -7.87
N TYR A 39 -0.52 0.06 -8.08
CA TYR A 39 -1.83 0.43 -7.58
C TYR A 39 -2.52 1.44 -8.48
N HIS A 40 -3.83 1.39 -8.54
CA HIS A 40 -4.66 2.30 -9.34
C HIS A 40 -6.09 2.32 -8.81
N GLY A 41 -6.87 3.30 -9.28
CA GLY A 41 -8.29 3.44 -8.95
C GLY A 41 -8.57 4.57 -7.97
N GLY A 42 -9.82 5.06 -7.98
CA GLY A 42 -10.19 6.31 -7.33
C GLY A 42 -9.49 7.50 -7.99
N ARG A 43 -8.77 8.31 -7.21
CA ARG A 43 -8.01 9.49 -7.68
C ARG A 43 -6.63 9.14 -8.25
N ILE A 44 -6.26 7.87 -8.27
CA ILE A 44 -4.95 7.40 -8.72
C ILE A 44 -5.10 6.81 -10.12
N ARG A 45 -4.50 7.47 -11.11
CA ARG A 45 -4.45 6.97 -12.49
C ARG A 45 -3.49 5.79 -12.60
N MET A 46 -2.29 5.93 -12.05
CA MET A 46 -1.32 4.84 -11.92
C MET A 46 -0.33 5.11 -10.79
N GLY A 47 0.05 4.08 -10.06
CA GLY A 47 1.02 4.15 -8.99
C GLY A 47 1.90 2.92 -8.92
N SER A 48 3.12 3.10 -8.41
CA SER A 48 4.09 2.02 -8.21
C SER A 48 4.75 2.14 -6.85
N GLN A 49 5.21 1.00 -6.34
CA GLN A 49 5.82 0.85 -5.03
C GLN A 49 7.09 0.01 -5.14
N VAL A 50 8.11 0.37 -4.37
CA VAL A 50 9.30 -0.44 -4.15
C VAL A 50 9.64 -0.45 -2.67
N GLY A 51 10.08 -1.57 -2.16
CA GLY A 51 10.42 -1.65 -0.76
C GLY A 51 11.00 -2.99 -0.35
N ARG A 52 10.94 -3.27 0.95
CA ARG A 52 11.55 -4.46 1.53
C ARG A 52 10.86 -4.93 2.80
N VAL A 53 11.07 -6.21 3.09
CA VAL A 53 10.77 -6.83 4.38
C VAL A 53 11.77 -6.37 5.43
N THR A 54 11.30 -5.83 6.55
CA THR A 54 12.13 -5.30 7.65
C THR A 54 12.09 -6.18 8.90
N GLY A 55 11.16 -7.12 9.02
CA GLY A 55 11.02 -8.05 10.14
C GLY A 55 10.07 -9.20 9.83
N ILE A 56 9.61 -9.93 10.84
CA ILE A 56 8.74 -11.11 10.65
C ILE A 56 7.44 -10.74 9.93
N ASN A 57 6.82 -9.63 10.35
CA ASN A 57 5.55 -9.13 9.81
C ASN A 57 5.61 -7.65 9.43
N THR A 58 6.81 -7.09 9.24
CA THR A 58 6.99 -5.66 8.98
C THR A 58 7.68 -5.40 7.64
N ILE A 59 7.28 -4.31 7.00
CA ILE A 59 7.77 -3.87 5.69
C ILE A 59 7.99 -2.36 5.67
N GLU A 60 8.81 -1.90 4.73
CA GLU A 60 9.02 -0.48 4.44
C GLU A 60 8.94 -0.28 2.93
N LEU A 61 8.18 0.73 2.49
CA LEU A 61 7.94 1.02 1.07
C LEU A 61 8.22 2.49 0.77
N LEU A 62 8.70 2.73 -0.45
CA LEU A 62 8.58 3.99 -1.15
C LEU A 62 7.51 3.84 -2.23
N TYR A 63 6.68 4.86 -2.40
CA TYR A 63 5.62 4.85 -3.40
C TYR A 63 5.55 6.17 -4.15
N HIS A 64 5.03 6.12 -5.37
CA HIS A 64 4.71 7.29 -6.17
C HIS A 64 3.52 7.01 -7.10
N CYS A 65 2.81 8.06 -7.48
CA CYS A 65 1.69 7.96 -8.42
C CYS A 65 1.51 9.22 -9.27
N LEU A 66 0.87 8.99 -10.42
CA LEU A 66 0.18 10.01 -11.21
C LEU A 66 -1.31 10.02 -10.81
N THR A 67 -1.83 11.18 -10.43
CA THR A 67 -3.25 11.36 -10.09
C THR A 67 -4.11 11.50 -11.34
N THR A 68 -5.43 11.49 -11.17
CA THR A 68 -6.38 11.82 -12.26
C THR A 68 -6.38 13.31 -12.63
N GLU A 69 -5.73 14.14 -11.83
CA GLU A 69 -5.57 15.59 -12.06
C GLU A 69 -4.16 15.92 -12.59
N ASP A 70 -3.44 14.91 -13.10
CA ASP A 70 -2.07 14.98 -13.64
C ASP A 70 -1.00 15.47 -12.64
N GLU A 71 -1.25 15.33 -11.33
CA GLU A 71 -0.26 15.59 -10.29
C GLU A 71 0.65 14.37 -10.07
N ILE A 72 1.92 14.61 -9.75
CA ILE A 72 2.88 13.57 -9.37
C ILE A 72 3.15 13.68 -7.88
N LEU A 73 2.78 12.64 -7.13
CA LEU A 73 3.01 12.55 -5.69
C LEU A 73 3.93 11.38 -5.36
N ALA A 74 4.74 11.52 -4.31
CA ALA A 74 5.59 10.45 -3.80
C ALA A 74 5.68 10.47 -2.28
N GLY A 75 5.86 9.31 -1.66
CA GLY A 75 5.90 9.16 -0.20
C GLY A 75 6.61 7.90 0.27
N TRP A 76 6.62 7.73 1.59
CA TRP A 76 7.17 6.58 2.30
C TRP A 76 6.09 5.96 3.19
N SER A 77 6.17 4.65 3.42
CA SER A 77 5.34 3.98 4.41
C SER A 77 6.08 2.88 5.16
N ARG A 78 5.64 2.61 6.39
CA ARG A 78 6.06 1.48 7.21
C ARG A 78 4.84 0.68 7.57
N GLY A 79 4.86 -0.60 7.23
CA GLY A 79 3.71 -1.48 7.27
C GLY A 79 3.87 -2.62 8.25
N GLU A 80 2.77 -3.01 8.88
CA GLU A 80 2.60 -4.25 9.63
C GLU A 80 1.55 -5.13 8.96
N ILE A 81 1.79 -6.45 8.97
CA ILE A 81 0.96 -7.43 8.28
C ILE A 81 0.23 -8.29 9.31
N GLY A 82 -1.08 -8.15 9.33
CA GLY A 82 -2.02 -8.82 10.22
C GLY A 82 -2.97 -9.76 9.49
N GLN A 83 -3.83 -10.39 10.27
CA GLN A 83 -4.98 -11.14 9.76
C GLN A 83 -6.21 -10.63 10.50
N ASP A 84 -7.35 -10.61 9.83
CA ASP A 84 -8.63 -10.37 10.48
C ASP A 84 -9.21 -11.64 11.09
N ASP A 85 -10.37 -11.52 11.73
CA ASP A 85 -11.09 -12.64 12.36
C ASP A 85 -11.53 -13.72 11.34
N GLN A 86 -11.52 -13.41 10.04
CA GLN A 86 -11.84 -14.32 8.95
C GLN A 86 -10.58 -14.93 8.30
N GLY A 87 -9.38 -14.61 8.83
CA GLY A 87 -8.10 -15.10 8.33
C GLY A 87 -7.59 -14.40 7.08
N ARG A 88 -8.27 -13.35 6.59
CA ARG A 88 -7.84 -12.54 5.45
C ARG A 88 -6.63 -11.71 5.85
N THR A 89 -5.68 -11.54 4.93
CA THR A 89 -4.52 -10.70 5.22
C THR A 89 -4.94 -9.23 5.36
N THR A 90 -4.45 -8.57 6.40
CA THR A 90 -4.60 -7.14 6.62
C THR A 90 -3.25 -6.45 6.62
N LEU A 91 -3.23 -5.20 6.18
CA LEU A 91 -2.05 -4.34 6.20
C LEU A 91 -2.39 -3.08 7.00
N HIS A 92 -1.49 -2.65 7.88
CA HIS A 92 -1.60 -1.38 8.56
C HIS A 92 -0.33 -0.56 8.30
N PHE A 93 -0.47 0.68 7.88
CA PHE A 93 0.65 1.55 7.54
C PHE A 93 0.60 2.86 8.31
N VAL A 94 1.79 3.30 8.76
CA VAL A 94 2.08 4.73 8.96
C VAL A 94 2.80 5.22 7.71
N TRP A 95 2.41 6.37 7.19
CA TRP A 95 2.94 6.92 5.95
C TRP A 95 3.16 8.43 6.01
N GLY A 96 3.99 8.95 5.11
CA GLY A 96 4.23 10.38 4.94
C GLY A 96 4.60 10.74 3.50
N TRP A 97 4.37 12.00 3.13
CA TRP A 97 4.72 12.52 1.80
C TRP A 97 6.19 12.94 1.72
N LEU A 98 6.80 12.69 0.57
CA LEU A 98 8.14 13.13 0.18
C LEU A 98 8.09 14.26 -0.86
N SER A 99 7.11 14.21 -1.76
CA SER A 99 6.95 15.19 -2.83
C SER A 99 5.49 15.31 -3.27
N GLY A 100 5.10 16.49 -3.77
CA GLY A 100 3.77 16.80 -4.27
C GLY A 100 2.72 17.11 -3.20
N ALA A 101 2.94 16.70 -1.95
CA ALA A 101 2.09 17.02 -0.81
C ALA A 101 2.90 17.07 0.50
N THR A 102 2.28 17.50 1.59
CA THR A 102 2.88 17.56 2.93
C THR A 102 2.04 16.81 3.95
N GLY A 103 2.67 16.41 5.06
CA GLY A 103 2.02 15.66 6.12
C GLY A 103 2.12 14.14 5.95
N GLY A 104 1.29 13.43 6.72
CA GLY A 104 1.30 11.98 6.81
C GLY A 104 0.04 11.48 7.52
N GLY A 105 -0.05 10.17 7.70
CA GLY A 105 -1.19 9.57 8.35
C GLY A 105 -1.06 8.06 8.49
N GLU A 106 -2.20 7.45 8.77
CA GLU A 106 -2.34 6.01 8.89
C GLU A 106 -3.32 5.48 7.87
N SER A 107 -3.13 4.25 7.42
CA SER A 107 -4.07 3.58 6.54
C SER A 107 -4.09 2.09 6.79
N SER A 108 -5.26 1.47 6.62
CA SER A 108 -5.43 0.03 6.71
C SER A 108 -6.02 -0.54 5.44
N TYR A 109 -5.51 -1.69 5.02
CA TYR A 109 -5.94 -2.41 3.82
C TYR A 109 -6.33 -3.83 4.18
N ILE A 110 -7.26 -4.38 3.39
CA ILE A 110 -7.72 -5.75 3.53
C ILE A 110 -7.58 -6.49 2.20
N GLU A 111 -7.21 -7.75 2.29
CA GLU A 111 -7.06 -8.62 1.13
C GLU A 111 -8.38 -8.74 0.35
N LEU A 112 -8.27 -8.61 -0.96
CA LEU A 112 -9.33 -8.95 -1.91
C LEU A 112 -9.28 -10.46 -2.16
N VAL A 113 -10.27 -11.15 -1.62
CA VAL A 113 -10.59 -12.54 -1.96
C VAL A 113 -11.60 -12.52 -3.09
N ASP A 114 -11.26 -13.15 -4.21
CA ASP A 114 -12.19 -13.39 -5.32
C ASP A 114 -13.26 -14.42 -4.93
#